data_AF-A0A834MMT8-F1
#
_entry.id   AF-A0A834MMT8-F1
#
_cell.length_a   1.000
_cell.length_b   1.000
_cell.length_c   1.000
_cell.angle_alpha   90.00
_cell.angle_beta   90.00
_cell.angle_gamma   90.00
#
_symmetry.space_group_name_H-M   'P 1'
#
loop_
_entity.id
_entity.type
_entity.pdbx_description
1 polymer ?
#
loop_
_entity_poly.entity_id
_entity_poly.type
_entity_poly.pdbx_seq_one_letter_code
_entity_poly.pdbx_strand_id
1 'polypeptide(L)'
;MNQLIIVVFFACVAALLASPEPNAAARESQEKLREARQKCQSNPATAIDESSLRGWTRDGPRPANYGAHSLCISKTLGWQNEDGSVNTDTIRARAENILGSSPKLDEIVSECAQNKANAEETAIHLTRCYGKYAPRPKGRPPGRPH
;
A
#
# COMPACT_ATOMS: atom_id res chain seq x y z
N MET A 1 17.31 2.95 -47.04
CA MET A 1 16.23 3.57 -46.24
C MET A 1 15.41 2.44 -45.60
N ASN A 2 15.95 1.76 -44.58
CA ASN A 2 15.21 0.71 -43.85
C ASN A 2 15.85 0.26 -42.52
N GLN A 3 17.13 0.52 -42.26
CA GLN A 3 17.74 0.19 -40.96
C GLN A 3 17.49 1.23 -39.87
N LEU A 4 17.53 2.52 -40.20
CA LEU A 4 17.30 3.60 -39.22
C LEU A 4 15.86 3.62 -38.69
N ILE A 5 14.87 3.24 -39.52
CA ILE A 5 13.46 3.21 -39.13
C ILE A 5 13.20 2.08 -38.11
N ILE A 6 13.81 0.91 -38.30
CA ILE A 6 13.66 -0.24 -37.39
C ILE A 6 14.29 0.06 -36.02
N VAL A 7 15.46 0.70 -35.98
CA VAL A 7 16.15 1.06 -34.74
C VAL A 7 15.38 2.13 -33.95
N VAL A 8 14.84 3.15 -34.62
CA VAL A 8 14.01 4.18 -33.98
C VAL A 8 12.70 3.59 -33.46
N PHE A 9 12.08 2.65 -34.19
CA PHE A 9 10.85 1.99 -33.75
C PHE A 9 11.08 1.09 -32.52
N PHE A 10 12.19 0.33 -32.47
CA PHE A 10 12.54 -0.47 -31.30
C PHE A 10 12.88 0.38 -30.06
N ALA A 11 13.54 1.53 -30.24
CA ALA A 11 13.85 2.44 -29.14
C ALA A 11 12.59 3.10 -28.55
N CYS A 12 11.61 3.48 -29.38
CA CYS A 12 10.35 4.06 -28.91
C CYS A 12 9.48 3.05 -28.13
N VAL A 13 9.46 1.78 -28.54
CA VAL A 13 8.72 0.73 -27.83
C VAL A 13 9.36 0.40 -26.47
N ALA A 14 10.69 0.41 -26.37
CA ALA A 14 11.39 0.19 -25.10
C ALA A 14 11.11 1.29 -24.06
N ALA A 15 11.00 2.56 -24.49
CA ALA A 15 10.69 3.68 -23.60
C ALA A 15 9.25 3.62 -23.04
N LEU A 16 8.30 3.06 -23.80
CA LEU A 16 6.90 2.91 -23.38
C LEU A 16 6.68 1.82 -22.31
N LEU A 17 7.63 0.89 -22.14
CA LEU A 17 7.52 -0.22 -21.18
C LEU A 17 8.22 0.07 -19.84
N ALA A 18 8.92 1.19 -19.71
CA ALA A 18 9.55 1.59 -18.45
C ALA A 18 8.50 2.18 -17.50
N SER A 19 8.06 1.39 -16.51
CA SER A 19 7.33 1.95 -15.36
C SER A 19 8.26 2.93 -14.62
N PRO A 20 7.77 4.12 -14.22
CA PRO A 20 8.60 5.07 -13.48
C PRO A 20 9.13 4.41 -12.20
N GLU A 21 10.42 4.57 -11.93
CA GLU A 21 11.01 4.09 -10.68
C GLU A 21 10.44 4.89 -9.50
N PRO A 22 10.17 4.25 -8.34
CA PRO A 22 9.75 4.97 -7.15
C PRO A 22 10.82 5.99 -6.74
N ASN A 23 10.41 7.21 -6.44
CA ASN A 23 11.32 8.23 -5.91
C ASN A 23 11.81 7.86 -4.49
N ALA A 24 12.74 8.65 -3.92
CA ALA A 24 13.28 8.40 -2.60
C ALA A 24 12.21 8.35 -1.49
N ALA A 25 11.25 9.29 -1.51
CA ALA A 25 10.17 9.36 -0.53
C ALA A 25 9.24 8.14 -0.58
N ALA A 26 8.93 7.63 -1.78
CA ALA A 26 8.15 6.42 -1.98
C ALA A 26 8.87 5.19 -1.42
N ARG A 27 10.19 5.08 -1.65
CA ARG A 27 11.01 3.99 -1.10
C ARG A 27 11.07 4.02 0.42
N GLU A 28 11.31 5.19 1.00
CA GLU A 28 11.30 5.38 2.46
C GLU A 28 9.93 5.02 3.06
N SER A 29 8.83 5.45 2.43
CA SER A 29 7.49 5.10 2.87
C SER A 29 7.22 3.59 2.83
N GLN A 30 7.74 2.88 1.81
CA GLN A 30 7.61 1.42 1.71
C GLN A 30 8.45 0.69 2.76
N GLU A 31 9.64 1.21 3.06
CA GLU A 31 10.52 0.65 4.10
C GLU A 31 9.90 0.78 5.49
N LYS A 32 9.39 1.95 5.86
CA LYS A 32 8.66 2.15 7.12
C LYS A 32 7.49 1.18 7.26
N LEU A 33 6.73 0.97 6.18
CA LEU A 33 5.65 -0.02 6.18
C LEU A 33 6.17 -1.45 6.37
N ARG A 34 7.29 -1.82 5.73
CA ARG A 34 7.93 -3.13 5.93
C ARG A 34 8.33 -3.34 7.39
N GLU A 35 8.97 -2.36 7.99
CA GLU A 35 9.40 -2.40 9.39
C GLU A 35 8.21 -2.52 10.35
N ALA A 36 7.14 -1.74 10.12
CA ALA A 36 5.92 -1.83 10.91
C ALA A 36 5.25 -3.21 10.80
N ARG A 37 5.18 -3.79 9.58
CA ARG A 37 4.69 -5.17 9.40
C ARG A 37 5.53 -6.16 10.19
N GLN A 38 6.86 -6.09 10.08
CA GLN A 38 7.76 -6.99 10.80
C GLN A 38 7.57 -6.86 12.32
N LYS A 39 7.52 -5.63 12.85
CA LYS A 39 7.27 -5.37 14.26
C LYS A 39 5.95 -5.99 14.74
N CYS A 40 4.87 -5.79 13.98
CA CYS A 40 3.55 -6.32 14.31
C CYS A 40 3.44 -7.84 14.12
N GLN A 41 4.24 -8.41 13.22
CA GLN A 41 4.33 -9.86 13.03
C GLN A 41 5.12 -10.54 14.16
N SER A 42 6.11 -9.86 14.76
CA SER A 42 6.89 -10.38 15.89
C SER A 42 6.14 -10.37 17.23
N ASN A 43 5.01 -9.67 17.33
CA ASN A 43 4.17 -9.66 18.54
C ASN A 43 3.07 -10.72 18.42
N PRO A 44 3.02 -11.75 19.29
CA PRO A 44 2.01 -12.82 19.23
C PRO A 44 0.56 -12.32 19.28
N ALA A 45 0.29 -11.19 19.94
CA ALA A 45 -1.05 -10.63 20.03
C ALA A 45 -1.55 -10.03 18.69
N THR A 46 -0.63 -9.74 17.77
CA THR A 46 -0.95 -9.08 16.49
C THR A 46 -0.46 -9.88 15.29
N ALA A 47 0.27 -10.97 15.49
CA ALA A 47 0.79 -11.81 14.41
C ALA A 47 -0.35 -12.47 13.62
N ILE A 48 -0.22 -12.47 12.29
CA ILE A 48 -1.05 -13.28 11.41
C ILE A 48 -0.32 -14.58 11.13
N ASP A 49 -1.01 -15.71 11.12
CA ASP A 49 -0.41 -16.95 10.65
C ASP A 49 -0.07 -16.83 9.15
N GLU A 50 1.22 -16.84 8.79
CA GLU A 50 1.69 -16.76 7.40
C GLU A 50 1.09 -17.87 6.52
N SER A 51 0.72 -19.01 7.12
CA SER A 51 0.04 -20.09 6.42
C SER A 51 -1.34 -19.65 5.89
N SER A 52 -2.05 -18.84 6.66
CA SER A 52 -3.36 -18.28 6.31
C SER A 52 -3.29 -17.20 5.23
N LEU A 53 -2.11 -16.61 4.99
CA LEU A 53 -1.89 -15.66 3.91
C LEU A 53 -1.61 -16.35 2.56
N ARG A 54 -1.30 -17.65 2.57
CA ARG A 54 -1.09 -18.42 1.34
C ARG A 54 -2.41 -18.63 0.61
N GLY A 55 -2.53 -18.06 -0.59
CA GLY A 55 -3.75 -18.16 -1.39
C GLY A 55 -4.88 -17.25 -0.92
N TRP A 56 -4.67 -16.46 0.13
CA TRP A 56 -5.65 -15.47 0.57
C TRP A 56 -5.82 -14.37 -0.49
N THR A 57 -7.09 -14.05 -0.76
CA THR A 57 -7.51 -12.99 -1.68
C THR A 57 -8.22 -11.90 -0.90
N ARG A 58 -8.22 -10.67 -1.42
CA ARG A 58 -8.85 -9.52 -0.75
C ARG A 58 -10.34 -9.77 -0.42
N ASP A 59 -11.01 -10.53 -1.26
CA ASP A 59 -12.45 -10.79 -1.18
C ASP A 59 -12.77 -12.11 -0.43
N GLY A 60 -11.73 -12.86 -0.05
CA GLY A 60 -11.85 -14.08 0.76
C GLY A 60 -12.05 -13.79 2.26
N PRO A 61 -12.39 -14.82 3.05
CA PRO A 61 -12.52 -14.67 4.50
C PRO A 61 -11.22 -14.13 5.10
N ARG A 62 -11.34 -13.21 6.05
CA ARG A 62 -10.17 -12.60 6.69
C ARG A 62 -9.45 -13.64 7.54
N PRO A 63 -8.11 -13.70 7.48
CA PRO A 63 -7.33 -14.45 8.45
C PRO A 63 -7.66 -14.05 9.88
N ALA A 64 -7.47 -14.99 10.81
CA ALA A 64 -7.44 -14.65 12.23
C ALA A 64 -6.42 -13.54 12.49
N ASN A 65 -6.71 -12.68 13.46
CA ASN A 65 -5.89 -11.51 13.84
C ASN A 65 -5.66 -10.45 12.75
N TYR A 66 -6.30 -10.54 11.58
CA TYR A 66 -6.08 -9.55 10.51
C TYR A 66 -6.43 -8.12 10.94
N GLY A 67 -7.48 -7.94 11.74
CA GLY A 67 -7.87 -6.64 12.30
C GLY A 67 -6.83 -6.09 13.28
N ALA A 68 -6.48 -6.86 14.31
CA ALA A 68 -5.43 -6.53 15.27
C ALA A 68 -4.07 -6.22 14.61
N HIS A 69 -3.66 -7.00 13.61
CA HIS A 69 -2.44 -6.77 12.84
C HIS A 69 -2.50 -5.45 12.07
N SER A 70 -3.62 -5.20 11.37
CA SER A 70 -3.82 -3.96 10.63
C SER A 70 -3.79 -2.75 11.57
N LEU A 71 -4.44 -2.85 12.74
CA LEU A 71 -4.45 -1.81 13.76
C LEU A 71 -3.04 -1.54 14.28
N CYS A 72 -2.28 -2.58 14.63
CA CYS A 72 -0.89 -2.46 15.04
C CYS A 72 -0.04 -1.69 14.02
N ILE A 73 -0.16 -2.06 12.74
CA ILE A 73 0.58 -1.38 11.65
C ILE A 73 0.18 0.09 11.59
N SER A 74 -1.13 0.37 11.55
CA SER A 74 -1.64 1.72 11.39
C SER A 74 -1.24 2.65 12.54
N LYS A 75 -1.26 2.16 13.79
CA LYS A 75 -0.79 2.91 14.96
C LYS A 75 0.73 3.10 14.94
N THR A 76 1.49 2.05 14.60
CA THR A 76 2.96 2.12 14.50
C THR A 76 3.41 3.17 13.48
N LEU A 77 2.65 3.35 12.41
CA LEU A 77 2.93 4.33 11.35
C LEU A 77 2.27 5.70 11.60
N GLY A 78 1.54 5.86 12.70
CA GLY A 78 0.82 7.08 13.06
C GLY A 78 -0.37 7.39 12.16
N TRP A 79 -0.86 6.46 11.34
CA TRP A 79 -2.03 6.66 10.46
C TRP A 79 -3.34 6.67 11.23
N GLN A 80 -3.35 6.07 12.41
CA GLN A 80 -4.42 6.19 13.38
C GLN A 80 -3.85 6.74 14.69
N ASN A 81 -4.62 7.60 15.32
CA ASN A 81 -4.37 8.12 16.65
C ASN A 81 -4.57 7.02 17.71
N GLU A 82 -4.22 7.31 18.95
CA GLU A 82 -4.35 6.31 20.03
C GLU A 82 -5.81 5.92 20.33
N ASP A 83 -6.75 6.84 20.11
CA ASP A 83 -8.19 6.60 20.22
C ASP A 83 -8.77 5.78 19.06
N GLY A 84 -7.95 5.44 18.05
CA GLY A 84 -8.37 4.69 16.87
C GLY A 84 -9.05 5.53 15.78
N SER A 85 -9.02 6.86 15.89
CA SER A 85 -9.42 7.75 14.80
C SER A 85 -8.31 7.87 13.76
N VAL A 86 -8.68 8.15 12.50
CA VAL A 86 -7.73 8.43 11.42
C VAL A 86 -6.93 9.70 11.74
N ASN A 87 -5.61 9.62 11.58
CA ASN A 87 -4.75 10.79 11.52
C ASN A 87 -4.60 11.22 10.05
N THR A 88 -5.40 12.21 9.65
CA THR A 88 -5.49 12.64 8.25
C THR A 88 -4.17 13.23 7.73
N ASP A 89 -3.39 13.89 8.58
CA ASP A 89 -2.14 14.53 8.18
C ASP A 89 -1.07 13.50 7.82
N THR A 90 -0.88 12.48 8.67
CA THR A 90 0.13 11.43 8.43
C THR A 90 -0.23 10.57 7.23
N ILE A 91 -1.53 10.26 7.04
CA ILE A 91 -1.95 9.45 5.91
C ILE A 91 -1.92 10.23 4.59
N ARG A 92 -2.19 11.55 4.62
CA ARG A 92 -1.97 12.44 3.47
C ARG A 92 -0.49 12.49 3.10
N ALA A 93 0.40 12.71 4.07
CA ALA A 93 1.85 12.73 3.82
C ALA A 93 2.35 11.41 3.20
N ARG A 94 1.82 10.27 3.65
CA ARG A 94 2.08 8.97 3.00
C ARG A 94 1.58 8.94 1.56
N ALA A 95 0.36 9.41 1.31
CA ALA A 95 -0.23 9.42 -0.02
C ALA A 95 0.62 10.27 -0.98
N GLU A 96 1.09 11.43 -0.54
CA GLU A 96 2.03 12.29 -1.27
C GLU A 96 3.35 11.58 -1.57
N ASN A 97 3.92 10.89 -0.58
CA ASN A 97 5.16 10.13 -0.77
C ASN A 97 5.02 9.02 -1.82
N ILE A 98 3.84 8.41 -1.94
CA ILE A 98 3.59 7.28 -2.86
C ILE A 98 3.12 7.76 -4.24
N LEU A 99 2.26 8.78 -4.28
CA LEU A 99 1.55 9.22 -5.49
C LEU A 99 2.15 10.51 -6.09
N GLY A 100 3.06 11.17 -5.38
CA GLY A 100 3.57 12.49 -5.76
C GLY A 100 2.47 13.53 -5.87
N SER A 101 2.65 14.51 -6.77
CA SER A 101 1.67 15.56 -7.08
C SER A 101 0.52 15.07 -7.96
N SER A 102 0.05 13.83 -7.77
CA SER A 102 -1.09 13.29 -8.51
C SER A 102 -2.31 14.21 -8.38
N PRO A 103 -3.01 14.55 -9.47
CA PRO A 103 -4.24 15.35 -9.40
C PRO A 103 -5.37 14.62 -8.64
N LYS A 104 -5.22 13.31 -8.40
CA LYS A 104 -6.16 12.48 -7.65
C LYS A 104 -5.83 12.37 -6.16
N LEU A 105 -4.79 13.04 -5.68
CA LEU A 105 -4.35 12.91 -4.29
C LEU A 105 -5.48 13.22 -3.31
N ASP A 106 -6.18 14.33 -3.49
CA ASP A 106 -7.28 14.72 -2.60
C ASP A 106 -8.48 13.77 -2.68
N GLU A 107 -8.81 13.29 -3.88
CA GLU A 107 -9.85 12.28 -4.09
C GLU A 107 -9.52 11.00 -3.32
N ILE A 108 -8.28 10.51 -3.44
CA ILE A 108 -7.80 9.29 -2.79
C ILE A 108 -7.76 9.47 -1.27
N VAL A 109 -7.29 10.62 -0.77
CA VAL A 109 -7.29 10.91 0.66
C VAL A 109 -8.72 10.95 1.19
N SER A 110 -9.65 11.60 0.49
CA SER A 110 -11.06 11.65 0.88
C SER A 110 -11.75 10.26 0.89
N GLU A 111 -11.44 9.41 -0.09
CA GLU A 111 -11.95 8.03 -0.14
C GLU A 111 -11.38 7.17 1.00
N CYS A 112 -10.06 7.25 1.22
CA CYS A 112 -9.36 6.28 2.05
C CYS A 112 -9.23 6.70 3.51
N ALA A 113 -9.10 7.99 3.83
CA ALA A 113 -8.90 8.50 5.19
C ALA A 113 -10.23 8.62 5.96
N GLN A 114 -10.96 7.51 6.08
CA GLN A 114 -12.28 7.46 6.70
C GLN A 114 -12.28 6.59 7.96
N ASN A 115 -12.80 7.14 9.05
CA ASN A 115 -13.17 6.37 10.24
C ASN A 115 -14.25 5.33 9.86
N LYS A 116 -14.14 4.12 10.42
CA LYS A 116 -15.11 3.04 10.27
C LYS A 116 -15.74 2.69 11.62
N ALA A 117 -16.45 1.58 11.68
CA ALA A 117 -17.22 1.16 12.85
C ALA A 117 -16.37 1.05 14.14
N ASN A 118 -15.08 0.73 14.01
CA ASN A 118 -14.12 0.70 15.10
C ASN A 118 -12.69 0.88 14.57
N ALA A 119 -11.70 0.91 15.47
CA ALA A 119 -10.29 1.13 15.13
C ALA A 119 -9.70 0.02 14.22
N GLU A 120 -10.08 -1.25 14.42
CA GLU A 120 -9.61 -2.34 13.57
C GLU A 120 -10.16 -2.24 12.14
N GLU A 121 -11.46 -1.98 11.99
CA GLU A 121 -12.09 -1.78 10.69
C GLU A 121 -11.56 -0.52 9.99
N THR A 122 -11.22 0.52 10.76
CA THR A 122 -10.55 1.73 10.23
C THR A 122 -9.16 1.37 9.71
N ALA A 123 -8.40 0.56 10.44
CA ALA A 123 -7.08 0.11 10.02
C ALA A 123 -7.12 -0.73 8.74
N ILE A 124 -8.09 -1.64 8.68
CA ILE A 124 -8.32 -2.49 7.51
C ILE A 124 -8.70 -1.65 6.31
N HIS A 125 -9.59 -0.67 6.49
CA HIS A 125 -9.98 0.24 5.40
C HIS A 125 -8.78 1.05 4.89
N LEU A 126 -8.02 1.68 5.79
CA LEU A 126 -6.83 2.46 5.43
C LEU A 126 -5.82 1.61 4.64
N THR A 127 -5.42 0.46 5.18
CA THR A 127 -4.42 -0.42 4.54
C THR A 127 -4.88 -0.93 3.18
N ARG A 128 -6.14 -1.37 3.06
CA ARG A 128 -6.69 -1.88 1.79
C ARG A 128 -6.92 -0.79 0.75
N CYS A 129 -7.48 0.35 1.16
CA CYS A 129 -7.84 1.44 0.25
C CYS A 129 -6.58 2.05 -0.38
N TYR A 130 -5.59 2.48 0.42
CA TYR A 130 -4.33 2.99 -0.12
C TYR A 130 -3.52 1.92 -0.86
N GLY A 131 -3.66 0.65 -0.49
CA GLY A 131 -3.09 -0.47 -1.25
C GLY A 131 -3.56 -0.53 -2.71
N LYS A 132 -4.79 -0.08 -3.03
CA LYS A 132 -5.28 -0.02 -4.42
C LYS A 132 -4.42 0.91 -5.30
N TYR A 133 -3.87 1.96 -4.70
CA TYR A 133 -3.17 3.05 -5.38
C TYR A 133 -1.65 2.95 -5.29
N ALA A 134 -1.13 2.11 -4.38
CA ALA A 134 0.29 1.88 -4.25
C ALA A 134 0.87 1.14 -5.48
N PRO A 135 2.08 1.51 -5.95
CA PRO A 135 2.76 0.78 -7.01
C PRO A 135 2.84 -0.72 -6.72
N ARG A 136 2.44 -1.54 -7.69
CA ARG A 136 2.57 -3.01 -7.61
C ARG A 136 4.03 -3.38 -7.87
N PRO A 137 4.67 -4.20 -7.00
CA PRO A 137 5.95 -4.81 -7.34
C PRO A 137 5.83 -5.63 -8.63
N LYS A 138 6.82 -5.53 -9.53
CA LYS A 138 6.86 -6.36 -10.74
C LYS A 138 6.75 -7.85 -10.36
N GLY A 139 5.88 -8.60 -11.04
CA GLY A 139 5.68 -10.04 -10.82
C GLY A 139 4.66 -10.45 -9.75
N ARG A 140 3.96 -9.49 -9.09
CA ARG A 140 2.88 -9.84 -8.14
C ARG A 140 1.60 -10.27 -8.90
N PRO A 141 1.00 -11.44 -8.60
CA PRO A 141 -0.24 -11.89 -9.25
C PRO A 141 -1.41 -10.92 -9.02
N PRO A 142 -2.35 -10.80 -10.00
CA PRO A 142 -3.59 -10.04 -9.79
C PRO A 142 -4.41 -10.65 -8.64
N GLY A 143 -5.17 -9.83 -7.91
CA GLY A 143 -6.01 -10.28 -6.80
C GLY A 143 -5.31 -10.55 -5.45
N ARG A 144 -3.96 -10.61 -5.42
CA ARG A 144 -3.20 -10.68 -4.15
C ARG A 144 -3.28 -9.35 -3.38
N PRO A 145 -3.59 -9.36 -2.07
CA PRO A 145 -3.57 -8.17 -1.21
C PRO A 145 -2.17 -7.52 -1.14
N HIS A 146 -2.12 -6.23 -0.76
CA HIS A 146 -0.90 -5.41 -0.75
C HIS A 146 0.05 -5.66 0.42
#